data_AF-A0A6N2BP54-F1
#
_entry.id   AF-A0A6N2BP54-F1
#
_cell.length_a   1.000
_cell.length_b   1.000
_cell.length_c   1.000
_cell.angle_alpha   90.00
_cell.angle_beta   90.00
_cell.angle_gamma   90.00
#
_symmetry.space_group_name_H-M   'P 1'
#
loop_
_entity.id
_entity.type
_entity.pdbx_description
1 polymer ?
#
loop_
_entity_poly.entity_id
_entity_poly.type
_entity_poly.pdbx_seq_one_letter_code
_entity_poly.pdbx_strand_id
1 'polypeptide(L)'
;MKLVVYIPKDHNIDNNISVFQANGHGTSTNQNNMMILQDTFTDTTGSLVVYARMDSLAMNVVKKIGDPSIVALFPCGIAIVPDSFQDCNDNGLCGGSLVTIGLQMLVKPFQNKTHTIESAKNANGIIKGIINGIKTSLKCK
;
A
#
# COMPACT_ATOMS: atom_id res chain seq x y z
N MET A 1 5.90 13.58 4.62
CA MET A 1 6.55 12.25 4.59
C MET A 1 7.95 12.45 4.05
N LYS A 2 8.97 11.75 4.55
CA LYS A 2 10.38 11.93 4.16
C LYS A 2 10.95 10.60 3.67
N LEU A 3 11.55 10.57 2.47
CA LEU A 3 12.32 9.43 1.99
C LEU A 3 13.61 9.27 2.81
N VAL A 4 13.89 8.06 3.29
CA VAL A 4 15.04 7.75 4.15
C VAL A 4 15.97 6.74 3.49
N VAL A 5 15.42 5.77 2.76
CA VAL A 5 16.18 4.75 2.03
C VAL A 5 15.60 4.64 0.64
N TYR A 6 16.47 4.53 -0.36
CA TYR A 6 16.12 4.27 -1.75
C TYR A 6 17.09 3.26 -2.33
N ILE A 7 16.57 2.16 -2.85
CA ILE A 7 17.34 1.07 -3.45
C ILE A 7 16.77 0.83 -4.86
N PRO A 8 17.48 1.22 -5.92
CA PRO A 8 17.07 0.88 -7.28
C PRO A 8 17.24 -0.63 -7.50
N LYS A 9 16.31 -1.25 -8.21
CA LYS A 9 16.35 -2.69 -8.51
C LYS A 9 17.05 -2.99 -9.84
N ASP A 10 16.84 -2.13 -10.82
CA ASP A 10 17.34 -2.26 -12.19
C ASP A 10 17.51 -0.86 -12.82
N HIS A 11 17.66 -0.80 -14.15
CA HIS A 11 17.79 0.46 -14.88
C HIS A 11 16.47 1.25 -15.01
N ASN A 12 15.34 0.65 -14.68
CA ASN A 12 14.06 1.34 -14.60
C ASN A 12 13.97 2.09 -13.27
N ILE A 13 13.96 3.43 -13.35
CA ILE A 13 13.89 4.30 -12.17
C ILE A 13 12.62 4.10 -11.34
N ASP A 14 11.56 3.59 -11.97
CA ASP A 14 10.28 3.29 -11.33
C ASP A 14 10.33 1.98 -10.51
N ASN A 15 11.36 1.14 -10.69
CA ASN A 15 11.55 -0.12 -9.98
C ASN A 15 12.50 0.08 -8.80
N ASN A 16 11.93 0.26 -7.61
CA ASN A 16 12.73 0.54 -6.42
C ASN A 16 12.12 -0.05 -5.15
N ILE A 17 12.98 -0.14 -4.13
CA ILE A 17 12.57 -0.33 -2.75
C ILE A 17 12.87 0.98 -2.00
N SER A 18 11.84 1.56 -1.40
CA SER A 18 11.91 2.84 -0.72
C SER A 18 11.42 2.72 0.72
N VAL A 19 12.08 3.40 1.66
CA VAL A 19 11.58 3.54 3.04
C VAL A 19 11.27 5.01 3.30
N PHE A 20 10.02 5.27 3.67
CA PHE A 20 9.53 6.59 4.00
C PHE A 20 9.25 6.71 5.50
N GLN A 21 9.73 7.78 6.11
CA GLN A 21 9.37 8.18 7.46
C GLN A 21 8.13 9.09 7.38
N ALA A 22 7.06 8.73 8.11
CA ALA A 22 5.94 9.65 8.28
C ALA A 22 6.43 10.84 9.12
N ASN A 23 6.08 12.09 8.77
CA ASN A 23 6.41 13.26 9.59
C ASN A 23 5.24 13.57 10.51
N GLY A 24 5.50 13.74 11.81
CA GLY A 24 4.49 14.11 12.80
C GLY A 24 4.34 15.62 12.79
N HIS A 25 3.14 16.11 12.55
CA HIS A 25 2.85 17.54 12.68
C HIS A 25 2.53 17.83 14.15
N GLY A 26 3.53 18.25 14.93
CA GLY A 26 3.31 18.64 16.32
C GLY A 26 4.59 18.69 17.14
N THR A 27 4.77 19.78 17.89
CA THR A 27 5.88 20.11 18.78
C THR A 27 5.96 19.25 20.05
N SER A 28 5.38 18.04 20.06
CA SER A 28 5.53 17.09 21.15
C SER A 28 6.53 16.01 20.77
N THR A 29 7.42 15.68 21.70
CA THR A 29 8.55 14.75 21.62
C THR A 29 8.16 13.27 21.37
N ASN A 30 6.93 12.99 20.96
CA ASN A 30 6.49 11.66 20.57
C ASN A 30 6.85 11.45 19.10
N GLN A 31 8.12 11.06 18.90
CA GLN A 31 8.70 10.73 17.62
C GLN A 31 7.72 9.90 16.80
N ASN A 32 7.48 10.34 15.57
CA ASN A 32 6.57 9.70 14.65
C ASN A 32 6.98 8.22 14.46
N ASN A 33 6.24 7.32 15.09
CA ASN A 33 6.69 5.93 15.25
C ASN A 33 6.44 5.06 14.02
N MET A 34 6.19 5.67 12.86
CA MET A 34 5.70 4.97 11.69
C MET A 34 6.59 5.21 10.48
N MET A 35 7.10 4.10 9.94
CA MET A 35 7.74 4.04 8.64
C MET A 35 6.90 3.23 7.67
N ILE A 36 7.06 3.51 6.38
CA ILE A 36 6.47 2.76 5.28
C ILE A 36 7.60 2.21 4.42
N LEU A 37 7.69 0.89 4.33
CA LEU A 37 8.48 0.21 3.31
C LEU A 37 7.60 0.07 2.07
N GLN A 38 8.12 0.51 0.93
CA GLN A 38 7.46 0.45 -0.35
C GLN A 38 8.35 -0.28 -1.33
N ASP A 39 7.75 -1.18 -2.08
CA ASP A 39 8.34 -1.91 -3.18
C ASP A 39 7.50 -1.59 -4.43
N THR A 40 8.15 -1.07 -5.46
CA THR A 40 7.53 -0.78 -6.75
C THR A 40 8.15 -1.63 -7.84
N PHE A 41 7.31 -2.02 -8.80
CA PHE A 41 7.75 -2.71 -9.99
C PHE A 41 6.84 -2.37 -11.16
N THR A 42 7.42 -2.13 -12.32
CA THR A 42 6.74 -1.84 -13.58
C THR A 42 7.51 -2.49 -14.72
N ASP A 43 6.77 -3.18 -15.58
CA ASP A 43 7.25 -3.75 -16.83
C ASP A 43 6.17 -3.65 -17.92
N THR A 44 6.36 -4.34 -19.03
CA THR A 44 5.41 -4.35 -20.15
C THR A 44 4.06 -4.99 -19.82
N THR A 45 3.97 -5.76 -18.74
CA THR A 45 2.75 -6.45 -18.29
C THR A 45 1.93 -5.62 -17.31
N GLY A 46 2.51 -4.58 -16.71
CA GLY A 46 1.80 -3.67 -15.82
C GLY A 46 2.68 -3.05 -14.75
N SER A 47 2.03 -2.45 -13.77
CA SER A 47 2.66 -1.74 -12.65
C SER A 47 2.08 -2.21 -11.33
N LEU A 48 2.93 -2.39 -10.33
CA LEU A 48 2.55 -2.71 -8.97
C LEU A 48 3.26 -1.81 -7.96
N VAL A 49 2.54 -1.52 -6.88
CA VAL A 49 3.08 -0.90 -5.68
C VAL A 49 2.63 -1.72 -4.49
N VAL A 50 3.58 -2.32 -3.78
CA VAL A 50 3.35 -3.01 -2.51
C VAL A 50 3.98 -2.18 -1.41
N TYR A 51 3.26 -1.95 -0.33
CA TYR A 51 3.80 -1.22 0.81
C TYR A 51 3.38 -1.87 2.12
N ALA A 52 4.25 -1.78 3.12
CA ALA A 52 3.99 -2.25 4.46
C ALA A 52 4.31 -1.15 5.48
N ARG A 53 3.42 -1.00 6.47
CA ARG A 53 3.67 -0.13 7.61
C ARG A 53 4.50 -0.87 8.66
N MET A 54 5.46 -0.18 9.25
CA MET A 54 6.31 -0.70 10.31
C MET A 54 6.56 0.33 11.42
N ASP A 55 6.90 -0.17 12.59
CA ASP A 55 7.26 0.63 13.77
C ASP A 55 8.72 1.13 13.66
N SER A 56 8.94 2.44 13.84
CA SER A 56 10.28 3.03 13.71
C SER A 56 11.22 2.67 14.86
N LEU A 57 10.69 2.45 16.07
CA LEU A 57 11.44 1.91 17.20
C LEU A 57 11.88 0.48 16.94
N ALA A 58 10.98 -0.37 16.45
CA ALA A 58 11.32 -1.75 16.09
C ALA A 58 12.45 -1.79 15.06
N MET A 59 12.37 -0.94 14.03
CA MET A 59 13.42 -0.85 13.01
C MET A 59 14.75 -0.31 13.55
N ASN A 60 14.74 0.58 14.54
CA ASN A 60 15.97 1.00 15.23
C ASN A 60 16.61 -0.15 16.01
N VAL A 61 15.82 -1.09 16.53
CA VAL A 61 16.36 -2.31 17.15
C VAL A 61 16.95 -3.23 16.08
N VAL A 62 16.28 -3.40 14.93
CA VAL A 62 16.85 -4.16 13.78
C VAL A 62 18.20 -3.58 13.37
N LYS A 63 18.33 -2.26 13.30
CA LYS A 63 19.62 -1.61 12.96
C LYS A 63 20.74 -1.91 13.96
N LYS A 64 20.41 -2.19 15.22
CA LYS A 64 21.39 -2.47 16.28
C LYS A 64 21.72 -3.96 16.39
N ILE A 65 20.70 -4.82 16.32
CA ILE A 65 20.79 -6.25 16.60
C ILE A 65 20.94 -7.07 15.31
N GLY A 66 20.47 -6.53 14.17
CA GLY A 66 20.54 -7.18 12.85
C GLY A 66 19.44 -8.21 12.60
N ASP A 67 18.50 -8.42 13.53
CA ASP A 67 17.40 -9.39 13.38
C ASP A 67 16.13 -8.71 12.87
N PRO A 68 15.68 -8.96 11.62
CA PRO A 68 14.47 -8.36 11.07
C PRO A 68 13.16 -9.03 11.54
N SER A 69 13.22 -10.20 12.20
CA SER A 69 12.02 -10.96 12.60
C SER A 69 11.15 -10.24 13.64
N ILE A 70 11.73 -9.26 14.33
CA ILE A 70 11.08 -8.44 15.37
C ILE A 70 10.15 -7.36 14.81
N VAL A 71 10.19 -7.11 13.48
CA VAL A 71 9.36 -6.08 12.84
C VAL A 71 8.10 -6.71 12.26
N ALA A 72 6.95 -6.32 12.81
CA ALA A 72 5.67 -6.66 12.21
C ALA A 72 5.42 -5.81 10.95
N LEU A 73 5.16 -6.48 9.82
CA LEU A 73 4.79 -5.87 8.55
C LEU A 73 3.31 -6.15 8.24
N PHE A 74 2.60 -5.11 7.82
CA PHE A 74 1.22 -5.21 7.34
C PHE A 74 1.16 -4.79 5.87
N PRO A 75 1.47 -5.69 4.92
CA PRO A 75 1.44 -5.40 3.49
C PRO A 75 0.05 -5.05 2.96
N CYS A 76 0.02 -4.02 2.13
CA CYS A 76 -1.06 -3.63 1.24
C CYS A 76 -0.47 -3.34 -0.14
N GLY A 77 -1.29 -3.27 -1.17
CA GLY A 77 -0.77 -2.90 -2.48
C GLY A 77 -1.83 -2.70 -3.55
N ILE A 78 -1.38 -2.24 -4.70
CA ILE A 78 -2.17 -2.07 -5.91
C ILE A 78 -1.39 -2.63 -7.09
N ALA A 79 -2.10 -3.33 -7.99
CA ALA A 79 -1.59 -3.77 -9.27
C ALA A 79 -2.50 -3.22 -10.38
N ILE A 80 -1.89 -2.68 -11.42
CA ILE A 80 -2.57 -2.13 -12.59
C ILE A 80 -2.04 -2.91 -13.78
N VAL A 81 -2.93 -3.62 -14.46
CA VAL A 81 -2.62 -4.44 -15.63
C VAL A 81 -3.44 -3.89 -16.81
N PRO A 82 -2.84 -3.65 -17.98
CA PRO A 82 -3.59 -3.21 -19.15
C PRO A 82 -4.60 -4.28 -19.52
N ASP A 83 -5.81 -3.84 -19.88
CA ASP A 83 -6.84 -4.75 -20.35
C ASP A 83 -6.50 -5.21 -21.77
N SER A 84 -6.37 -6.51 -21.97
CA SER A 84 -5.83 -7.12 -23.19
C SER A 84 -6.85 -7.18 -24.35
N PHE A 85 -8.00 -6.51 -24.25
CA PHE A 85 -8.96 -6.42 -25.36
C PHE A 85 -8.43 -5.48 -26.44
N GLN A 86 -7.92 -6.10 -27.50
CA GLN A 86 -7.14 -5.51 -28.57
C GLN A 86 -7.98 -5.00 -29.75
N ASP A 87 -9.30 -4.95 -29.61
CA ASP A 87 -10.20 -4.50 -30.68
C ASP A 87 -10.49 -3.01 -30.53
N CYS A 88 -9.55 -2.21 -31.03
CA CYS A 88 -9.76 -0.81 -31.36
C CYS A 88 -10.80 -0.70 -32.49
N ASN A 89 -12.07 -0.45 -32.17
CA ASN A 89 -13.01 0.06 -33.19
C ASN A 89 -12.60 1.48 -33.60
N ASP A 90 -12.83 1.84 -34.86
CA ASP A 90 -12.51 3.13 -35.54
C ASP A 90 -12.94 4.43 -34.81
N ASN A 91 -13.62 4.30 -33.67
CA ASN A 91 -14.11 5.40 -32.84
C ASN A 91 -13.12 5.82 -31.72
N GLY A 92 -11.90 5.27 -31.68
CA GLY A 92 -10.82 5.77 -30.83
C GLY A 92 -10.94 5.45 -29.33
N LEU A 93 -11.89 4.62 -28.90
CA LEU A 93 -11.94 4.11 -27.52
C LEU A 93 -11.16 2.79 -27.45
N CYS A 94 -9.87 2.87 -27.16
CA CYS A 94 -8.98 1.72 -27.10
C CYS A 94 -8.49 1.48 -25.67
N GLY A 95 -8.76 0.28 -25.15
CA GLY A 95 -8.10 -0.27 -23.96
C GLY A 95 -8.62 0.25 -22.61
N GLY A 96 -8.76 -0.68 -21.67
CA GLY A 96 -9.00 -0.41 -20.25
C GLY A 96 -7.79 -0.78 -19.40
N SER A 97 -7.96 -0.79 -18.08
CA SER A 97 -6.99 -1.40 -17.17
C SER A 97 -7.72 -2.09 -16.04
N LEU A 98 -7.26 -3.28 -15.67
CA LEU A 98 -7.70 -3.96 -14.47
C LEU A 98 -6.89 -3.46 -13.27
N VAL A 99 -7.58 -2.89 -12.30
CA VAL A 99 -6.97 -2.44 -11.03
C VAL A 99 -7.30 -3.45 -9.94
N THR A 100 -6.28 -4.11 -9.40
CA THR A 100 -6.38 -5.03 -8.27
C THR A 100 -5.83 -4.37 -7.02
N ILE A 101 -6.55 -4.45 -5.90
CA ILE A 101 -6.14 -3.85 -4.62
C ILE A 101 -6.05 -4.94 -3.57
N GLY A 102 -4.88 -5.06 -2.93
CA GLY A 102 -4.65 -5.91 -1.77
C GLY A 102 -4.66 -5.10 -0.48
N LEU A 103 -5.48 -5.50 0.49
CA LEU A 103 -5.58 -4.83 1.79
C LEU A 103 -5.42 -5.85 2.91
N GLN A 104 -4.55 -5.53 3.88
CA GLN A 104 -4.49 -6.25 5.15
C GLN A 104 -5.11 -5.40 6.26
N MET A 105 -6.09 -5.98 6.94
CA MET A 105 -6.79 -5.35 8.06
C MET A 105 -6.60 -6.20 9.31
N LEU A 106 -5.97 -5.63 10.34
CA LEU A 106 -5.88 -6.27 11.65
C LEU A 106 -7.17 -5.97 12.43
N VAL A 107 -8.03 -6.97 12.59
CA VAL A 107 -9.22 -6.90 13.44
C VAL A 107 -8.81 -7.34 14.84
N LYS A 108 -8.96 -6.45 15.84
CA LYS A 108 -8.72 -6.83 17.24
C LYS A 108 -9.74 -7.92 17.62
N PRO A 109 -9.31 -9.08 18.14
CA PRO A 109 -10.26 -10.08 18.64
C PRO A 109 -10.99 -9.47 19.85
N PHE A 110 -12.30 -9.27 19.70
CA PHE A 110 -13.14 -8.82 20.80
C PHE A 110 -13.32 -9.97 21.80
N GLN A 111 -13.22 -9.68 23.09
CA GLN A 111 -13.40 -10.67 24.16
C GLN A 111 -14.85 -11.21 24.26
N ASN A 112 -15.79 -10.75 23.44
CA ASN A 112 -17.19 -11.14 23.47
C ASN A 112 -17.71 -11.51 22.07
N LYS A 113 -18.32 -12.71 21.94
CA LYS A 113 -18.74 -13.38 20.69
C LYS A 113 -19.87 -12.70 19.89
N THR A 114 -20.31 -11.49 20.24
CA THR A 114 -21.54 -10.87 19.70
C THR A 114 -21.34 -9.80 18.60
N HIS A 115 -20.10 -9.38 18.27
CA HIS A 115 -19.86 -8.24 17.37
C HIS A 115 -19.10 -8.54 16.05
N THR A 116 -19.05 -9.81 15.60
CA THR A 116 -18.42 -10.19 14.31
C THR A 116 -19.06 -9.47 13.11
N ILE A 117 -20.37 -9.23 13.16
CA ILE A 117 -21.12 -8.57 12.08
C ILE A 117 -20.74 -7.08 11.95
N GLU A 118 -20.51 -6.39 13.07
CA GLU A 118 -20.16 -4.96 13.05
C GLU A 118 -18.73 -4.74 12.54
N SER A 119 -17.80 -5.60 12.92
CA SER A 119 -16.43 -5.57 12.39
C SER A 119 -16.41 -5.80 10.87
N ALA A 120 -17.23 -6.74 10.37
CA ALA A 120 -17.39 -6.97 8.93
C ALA A 120 -18.02 -5.76 8.20
N LYS A 121 -19.01 -5.10 8.82
CA LYS A 121 -19.59 -3.85 8.29
C LYS A 121 -18.55 -2.73 8.20
N ASN A 122 -17.71 -2.58 9.22
CA ASN A 122 -16.66 -1.56 9.23
C ASN A 122 -15.59 -1.85 8.16
N ALA A 123 -15.17 -3.11 8.01
CA ALA A 123 -14.26 -3.51 6.94
C ALA A 123 -14.84 -3.21 5.55
N ASN A 124 -16.11 -3.57 5.32
CA ASN A 124 -16.80 -3.26 4.06
C ASN A 124 -16.89 -1.74 3.81
N GLY A 125 -17.16 -0.94 4.84
CA GLY A 125 -17.17 0.52 4.75
C GLY A 125 -15.82 1.09 4.31
N ILE A 126 -14.72 0.60 4.89
CA ILE A 126 -13.36 1.00 4.53
C ILE A 126 -13.03 0.60 3.08
N ILE A 127 -13.33 -0.64 2.69
CA ILE A 127 -13.11 -1.13 1.32
C ILE A 127 -13.88 -0.27 0.31
N LYS A 128 -15.17 0.01 0.57
CA LYS A 128 -15.99 0.89 -0.27
C LYS A 128 -15.40 2.30 -0.38
N GLY A 129 -14.92 2.86 0.72
CA GLY A 129 -14.27 4.17 0.74
C GLY A 129 -13.03 4.21 -0.16
N ILE A 130 -12.19 3.18 -0.08
CA ILE A 130 -10.98 3.04 -0.92
C ILE A 130 -11.36 2.92 -2.40
N ILE A 131 -12.30 2.05 -2.74
CA ILE A 131 -12.78 1.87 -4.13
C ILE A 131 -13.33 3.19 -4.69
N ASN A 132 -14.16 3.89 -3.92
CA ASN A 132 -14.73 5.16 -4.35
C ASN A 132 -13.66 6.24 -4.53
N GLY A 133 -12.68 6.31 -3.62
CA GLY A 133 -11.54 7.21 -3.74
C GLY A 133 -10.76 6.99 -5.03
N ILE A 134 -10.45 5.73 -5.35
CA ILE A 134 -9.72 5.37 -6.57
C ILE A 134 -10.53 5.72 -7.82
N LYS A 135 -11.81 5.34 -7.87
CA LYS A 135 -12.69 5.71 -8.99
C LYS A 135 -12.73 7.22 -9.23
N THR A 136 -12.85 7.98 -8.14
CA THR A 136 -12.84 9.46 -8.18
C THR A 136 -11.53 10.00 -8.72
N SER A 137 -10.39 9.51 -8.23
CA SER A 137 -9.05 9.95 -8.67
C SER A 137 -8.76 9.62 -10.13
N LEU A 138 -9.19 8.44 -10.60
CA LEU A 138 -9.00 7.99 -11.98
C LEU A 138 -10.09 8.50 -12.94
N LYS A 139 -11.09 9.24 -12.43
CA LYS A 139 -12.27 9.70 -13.19
C LYS A 139 -13.03 8.56 -13.86
N CYS A 140 -12.99 7.35 -13.28
CA CYS A 140 -13.77 6.22 -13.73
C CYS A 140 -15.21 6.37 -13.23
N LYS A 141 -16.20 6.23 -14.12
CA LYS A 141 -17.63 6.16 -13.73
C LYS A 141 -17.95 4.81 -13.07
#